data_AF-A0A8J6ZL44-F1
#
_entry.id   AF-A0A8J6ZL44-F1
#
_cell.length_a   1.000
_cell.length_b   1.000
_cell.length_c   1.000
_cell.angle_alpha   90.00
_cell.angle_beta   90.00
_cell.angle_gamma   90.00
#
_symmetry.space_group_name_H-M   'P 1'
#
loop_
_entity.id
_entity.type
_entity.pdbx_description
1 polymer ?
#
loop_
_entity_poly.entity_id
_entity_poly.type
_entity_poly.pdbx_seq_one_letter_code
_entity_poly.pdbx_strand_id
1 'polypeptide(L)' 'MNQESEFPFERARRVTSEESQEFRAAIAEQLGINLKKRGRPAKEEEEKYEPISIRLYPKVF' A
#
# COMPACT_ATOMS: atom_id res chain seq x y z
N MET A 1 -8.28 30.90 15.12
CA MET A 1 -7.92 29.62 14.48
C MET A 1 -8.19 29.79 12.99
N ASN A 2 -7.16 30.05 12.19
CA ASN A 2 -7.29 30.18 10.74
C ASN A 2 -7.15 28.78 10.14
N GLN A 3 -8.27 28.10 9.93
CA GLN A 3 -8.27 26.89 9.13
C GLN A 3 -8.25 27.33 7.66
N GLU A 4 -7.17 27.02 6.95
CA GLU A 4 -7.14 27.17 5.49
C GLU A 4 -8.28 26.32 4.92
N SER A 5 -9.14 26.93 4.10
CA SER A 5 -10.33 26.28 3.55
C SER A 5 -10.00 25.19 2.54
N GLU A 6 -8.77 25.21 2.00
CA GLU A 6 -8.34 24.36 0.91
C GLU A 6 -6.92 23.87 1.11
N PHE A 7 -6.64 22.64 0.66
CA PHE A 7 -5.35 22.00 0.88
C PHE A 7 -4.25 22.66 0.02
N PRO A 8 -3.11 23.09 0.59
CA PRO A 8 -2.10 23.84 -0.14
C PRO A 8 -1.21 22.91 -0.99
N PHE A 9 -1.72 22.48 -2.15
CA PHE A 9 -1.01 21.60 -3.07
C PHE A 9 0.35 22.15 -3.54
N GLU A 10 0.49 23.47 -3.64
CA GLU A 10 1.73 24.13 -4.08
C GLU A 10 2.90 23.91 -3.11
N ARG A 11 2.62 23.77 -1.81
CA ARG A 11 3.63 23.56 -0.77
C ARG A 11 3.69 22.11 -0.29
N ALA A 12 2.75 21.27 -0.75
CA ALA A 12 2.69 19.88 -0.36
C ALA A 12 3.84 19.09 -1.00
N ARG A 13 4.86 18.80 -0.20
CA ARG A 13 5.96 17.91 -0.57
C ARG A 13 5.51 16.45 -0.45
N ARG A 14 5.93 15.61 -1.40
CA ARG A 14 5.82 14.15 -1.27
C ARG A 14 6.84 13.64 -0.26
N VAL A 15 6.37 12.87 0.71
CA VAL A 15 7.23 12.15 1.65
C VAL A 15 7.99 11.07 0.91
N THR A 16 9.31 10.99 1.13
CA THR A 16 10.14 9.93 0.55
C THR A 16 9.97 8.61 1.31
N SER A 17 10.42 7.52 0.72
CA SER A 17 10.39 6.21 1.40
C SER A 17 11.28 6.18 2.66
N GLU A 18 12.37 6.93 2.65
CA GLU A 18 13.31 7.04 3.78
C GLU A 18 12.66 7.79 4.96
N GLU A 19 12.09 8.97 4.69
CA GLU A 19 11.33 9.75 5.68
C GLU A 19 10.18 8.91 6.27
N SER A 20 9.49 8.13 5.44
CA SER A 20 8.43 7.23 5.90
C SER A 20 8.93 6.16 6.87
N GLN A 21 10.17 5.67 6.72
CA GLN A 21 10.77 4.72 7.64
C GLN A 21 11.13 5.39 8.97
N GLU A 22 11.72 6.59 8.93
CA GLU A 22 12.05 7.38 10.11
C GLU A 22 10.79 7.69 10.94
N PHE A 23 9.70 8.11 10.28
CA PHE A 23 8.43 8.36 10.97
C PHE A 23 7.88 7.11 11.66
N ARG A 24 8.00 5.93 11.03
CA ARG A 24 7.56 4.68 11.66
C ARG A 24 8.40 4.33 12.88
N ALA A 25 9.71 4.55 12.81
CA ALA A 25 10.60 4.33 13.95
C ALA A 25 10.26 5.26 15.12
N ALA A 26 10.11 6.55 14.85
CA ALA A 26 9.73 7.54 15.86
C ALA A 26 8.37 7.23 16.52
N ILE A 27 7.37 6.81 15.72
CA ILE A 27 6.06 6.39 16.24
C ILE A 27 6.19 5.16 17.15
N ALA A 28 7.00 4.18 16.77
CA ALA A 28 7.21 2.98 17.57
C ALA A 28 7.89 3.29 18.91
N GLU A 29 8.89 4.18 18.90
CA GLU A 29 9.58 4.62 20.11
C GLU A 29 8.66 5.43 21.03
N GLN A 30 7.96 6.43 20.49
CA GLN A 30 7.19 7.39 21.27
C GLN A 30 5.87 6.80 21.80
N LEU A 31 5.22 5.93 21.02
CA LEU A 31 3.90 5.38 21.35
C LEU A 31 3.95 3.92 21.78
N GLY A 32 5.10 3.25 21.63
CA GLY A 32 5.24 1.80 21.92
C GLY A 32 4.45 0.91 20.95
N ILE A 33 3.99 1.45 19.81
CA ILE A 33 3.13 0.76 18.85
C ILE A 33 3.90 0.51 17.56
N ASN A 34 4.07 -0.77 17.22
CA ASN A 34 4.59 -1.15 15.91
C ASN A 34 3.47 -1.10 14.86
N LEU A 35 3.59 -0.17 13.91
CA LEU A 35 2.67 -0.04 12.78
C LEU A 35 2.72 -1.32 11.91
N LYS A 36 1.62 -2.08 11.93
CA LYS A 36 1.47 -3.27 11.08
C LYS A 36 1.55 -2.87 9.61
N LYS A 37 2.29 -3.64 8.80
CA LYS A 37 2.31 -3.48 7.35
C LYS A 37 0.89 -3.72 6.82
N ARG A 38 0.26 -2.67 6.30
CA ARG A 38 -1.08 -2.75 5.70
C ARG A 38 -0.99 -3.34 4.29
N GLY A 39 -1.98 -4.13 3.90
CA GLY A 39 -2.07 -4.73 2.57
C GLY A 39 -2.46 -6.20 2.62
N ARG A 40 -2.69 -6.80 1.44
CA ARG A 40 -2.86 -8.25 1.32
C ARG A 40 -1.50 -8.91 1.58
N PRO A 41 -1.43 -10.01 2.37
CA PRO A 41 -0.25 -10.86 2.40
C PRO A 41 0.17 -11.22 0.97
N ALA A 42 1.49 -11.31 0.73
CA ALA A 42 1.97 -11.85 -0.53
C ALA A 42 1.49 -13.31 -0.63
N LYS A 43 0.94 -13.71 -1.78
CA LYS A 43 0.67 -15.12 -2.04
C LYS A 43 1.99 -15.88 -2.09
N GLU A 44 2.02 -17.09 -1.55
CA GLU A 44 3.15 -18.00 -1.75
C GLU A 44 3.27 -18.35 -3.24
N GLU A 45 4.47 -18.72 -3.70
CA GLU A 45 4.72 -18.98 -5.14
C GLU A 45 3.82 -20.09 -5.68
N GLU A 46 3.52 -21.08 -4.84
CA GLU A 46 2.64 -22.21 -5.13
C GLU A 46 1.17 -21.80 -5.28
N GLU A 47 0.72 -20.76 -4.54
CA GLU A 47 -0.67 -20.24 -4.60
C GLU A 47 -0.85 -19.14 -5.65
N LYS A 48 0.23 -18.73 -6.32
CA LYS A 48 0.23 -17.63 -7.26
C LYS A 48 -0.56 -17.96 -8.53
N TYR A 49 -0.54 -19.22 -8.93
CA TYR A 49 -1.17 -19.71 -10.16
C TYR A 49 -2.14 -20.85 -9.85
N GLU A 50 -3.42 -20.61 -10.12
CA GLU A 50 -4.41 -21.69 -10.14
C GLU A 50 -4.57 -22.17 -11.58
N PRO A 51 -4.58 -23.49 -11.84
CA PRO A 51 -4.90 -24.00 -13.17
C PRO A 51 -6.37 -23.74 -13.47
N ILE A 52 -6.65 -22.84 -14.42
CA ILE A 52 -8.01 -22.53 -14.86
C ILE A 52 -8.27 -23.25 -16.18
N SER A 53 -9.35 -24.03 -16.24
CA SER A 53 -9.86 -24.57 -17.50
C SER A 53 -10.83 -23.58 -18.13
N ILE A 54 -10.52 -23.10 -19.32
CA ILE A 54 -11.41 -22.23 -20.10
C ILE A 54 -12.11 -23.10 -21.14
N ARG A 55 -13.45 -23.18 -21.09
CA ARG A 55 -14.24 -23.84 -22.12
C ARG A 55 -14.40 -22.87 -23.30
N LEU A 56 -13.66 -23.10 -24.38
CA LEU A 56 -13.78 -22.33 -25.61
C LEU A 56 -14.99 -22.82 -26.43
N TYR A 57 -15.65 -21.89 -27.13
CA TYR A 57 -16.74 -22.23 -28.05
C TYR A 57 -16.16 -22.83 -29.34
N PRO A 58 -16.76 -23.89 -29.93
CA PRO A 58 -16.16 -24.61 -31.06
C PRO A 58 -15.93 -23.79 -32.33
N LYS A 59 -16.66 -22.69 -32.54
CA LYS A 59 -16.53 -21.84 -33.74
C LYS A 59 -15.41 -20.79 -33.67
N VAL A 60 -14.51 -20.90 -32.68
CA VAL A 60 -13.38 -20.00 -32.52
C VAL A 60 -12.16 -20.43 -33.37
N PHE A 61 -12.24 -21.59 -34.04
CA PHE A 61 -11.27 -22.08 -35.02
C PHE A 61 -11.80 -22.02 -36.45
#